data_AF-A0A8J6AVT2-F1
#
_entry.id   AF-A0A8J6AVT2-F1
#
_cell.length_a   1.000
_cell.length_b   1.000
_cell.length_c   1.000
_cell.angle_alpha   90.00
_cell.angle_beta   90.00
_cell.angle_gamma   90.00
#
_symmetry.space_group_name_H-M   'P 1'
#
loop_
_entity.id
_entity.type
_entity.pdbx_description
1 polymer ?
#
loop_
_entity_poly.entity_id
_entity_poly.type
_entity_poly.pdbx_seq_one_letter_code
_entity_poly.pdbx_strand_id
1 'polypeptide(L)'
;MTSDHIQTLLLCALPASGKSETRKFLSSLAPEDLRTSFKIAQTVQLDDYPYVDVMKKVDAALESIIGTARARMFYPHPDELFFHKEDWETLIHLLNEDYDDLIDRPARPEVDSGRWMCERLDRAREKTGAYQTWGEGQASEGGRATRILSLPEGVLEQLYAVLRPTTDVLMREKYDCFPETLEDKTVVIEFARGGSQGSEMPLKPPMGYEYSFSCLSDRILSGAAVLYVWVTPEMSRAKNIARAQEKAGDAATSANLSLNHGVPEIVMLQDYGVDDIEYLLEKSGVANAVMVASKASGRPFVIPLSRFDNREDLTTFARSPQVEWAKDDVDRIRAAFEHCFGGLTEQYTALHG
;
A
#
# COMPACT_ATOMS: atom_id res chain seq x y z
N MET A 1 -12.47 19.33 -15.54
CA MET A 1 -11.27 19.72 -16.30
C MET A 1 -10.73 18.45 -16.89
N THR A 2 -10.53 18.39 -18.20
CA THR A 2 -9.90 17.24 -18.86
C THR A 2 -8.43 17.20 -18.43
N SER A 3 -8.02 16.11 -17.81
CA SER A 3 -6.64 15.94 -17.33
C SER A 3 -5.76 15.42 -18.46
N ASP A 4 -4.65 16.09 -18.76
CA ASP A 4 -3.69 15.66 -19.79
C ASP A 4 -2.79 14.49 -19.33
N HIS A 5 -2.91 14.10 -18.06
CA HIS A 5 -2.14 13.05 -17.38
C HIS A 5 -3.03 12.23 -16.43
N ILE A 6 -2.51 11.07 -16.02
CA ILE A 6 -3.10 10.20 -14.99
C ILE A 6 -3.07 10.92 -13.64
N GLN A 7 -4.24 11.14 -13.05
CA GLN A 7 -4.35 11.85 -11.76
C GLN A 7 -3.92 10.96 -10.59
N THR A 8 -4.40 9.71 -10.58
CA THR A 8 -4.02 8.71 -9.58
C THR A 8 -3.50 7.45 -10.25
N LEU A 9 -2.29 7.03 -9.89
CA LEU A 9 -1.69 5.76 -10.34
C LEU A 9 -1.64 4.79 -9.17
N LEU A 10 -2.43 3.72 -9.22
CA LEU A 10 -2.34 2.60 -8.29
C LEU A 10 -1.18 1.70 -8.72
N LEU A 11 -0.08 1.73 -7.98
CA LEU A 11 1.09 0.89 -8.21
C LEU A 11 0.94 -0.41 -7.41
N CYS A 12 0.44 -1.44 -8.09
CA CYS A 12 0.04 -2.70 -7.47
C CYS A 12 0.99 -3.83 -7.86
N ALA A 13 1.23 -4.77 -6.95
CA ALA A 13 1.97 -6.01 -7.19
C ALA A 13 1.91 -6.90 -5.95
N LEU A 14 2.17 -8.21 -6.13
CA LEU A 14 2.64 -9.06 -5.03
C LEU A 14 3.91 -8.48 -4.36
N PRO A 15 4.26 -8.89 -3.13
CA PRO A 15 5.48 -8.41 -2.47
C PRO A 15 6.75 -8.75 -3.27
N ALA A 16 7.80 -7.93 -3.11
CA ALA A 16 9.10 -8.09 -3.80
C ALA A 16 9.07 -8.13 -5.34
N SER A 17 7.91 -7.88 -5.98
CA SER A 17 7.77 -7.89 -7.44
C SER A 17 8.46 -6.73 -8.15
N GLY A 18 8.93 -5.69 -7.44
CA GLY A 18 9.63 -4.56 -8.04
C GLY A 18 8.87 -3.22 -8.03
N LYS A 19 7.90 -3.02 -7.14
CA LYS A 19 7.14 -1.75 -7.03
C LYS A 19 8.04 -0.57 -6.67
N SER A 20 8.81 -0.69 -5.58
CA SER A 20 9.70 0.38 -5.13
C SER A 20 10.83 0.66 -6.15
N GLU A 21 11.33 -0.38 -6.83
CA GLU A 21 12.28 -0.27 -7.94
C GLU A 21 11.66 0.45 -9.16
N THR A 22 10.42 0.10 -9.54
CA THR A 22 9.64 0.79 -10.57
C THR A 22 9.47 2.27 -10.23
N ARG A 23 9.09 2.57 -8.99
CA ARG A 23 8.95 3.94 -8.49
C ARG A 23 10.28 4.70 -8.55
N LYS A 24 11.39 4.07 -8.16
CA LYS A 24 12.73 4.67 -8.22
C LYS A 24 13.16 4.94 -9.67
N PHE A 25 12.87 4.02 -10.58
CA PHE A 25 13.11 4.24 -12.01
C PHE A 25 12.29 5.41 -12.54
N LEU A 26 10.98 5.44 -12.33
CA LEU A 26 10.12 6.54 -12.81
C LEU A 26 10.55 7.89 -12.21
N SER A 27 10.94 7.92 -10.93
CA SER A 27 11.43 9.13 -10.25
C SER A 27 12.77 9.63 -10.80
N SER A 28 13.52 8.79 -11.52
CA SER A 28 14.81 9.14 -12.11
C SER A 28 14.71 9.81 -13.48
N LEU A 29 13.53 9.74 -14.11
CA LEU A 29 13.29 10.27 -15.44
C LEU A 29 13.04 11.79 -15.41
N ALA A 30 13.32 12.46 -16.52
CA ALA A 30 13.00 13.87 -16.67
C ALA A 30 11.47 14.08 -16.63
N PRO A 31 10.98 15.19 -16.06
CA PRO A 31 9.54 15.49 -16.03
C PRO A 31 8.87 15.49 -17.41
N GLU A 32 9.60 15.90 -18.45
CA GLU A 32 9.12 15.86 -19.83
C GLU A 32 8.97 14.43 -20.37
N ASP A 33 9.92 13.54 -20.06
CA ASP A 33 9.82 12.11 -20.41
C ASP A 33 8.60 11.47 -19.73
N LEU A 34 8.36 11.78 -18.45
CA LEU A 34 7.18 11.30 -17.70
C LEU A 34 5.87 11.70 -18.36
N ARG A 35 5.74 12.98 -18.74
CA ARG A 35 4.52 13.50 -19.37
C ARG A 35 4.30 12.96 -20.77
N THR A 36 5.35 12.86 -21.57
CA THR A 36 5.25 12.48 -22.98
C THR A 36 5.11 10.98 -23.17
N SER A 37 5.94 10.19 -22.48
CA SER A 37 6.04 8.74 -22.69
C SER A 37 5.05 7.95 -21.83
N PHE A 38 4.69 8.47 -20.65
CA PHE A 38 3.89 7.73 -19.67
C PHE A 38 2.61 8.45 -19.21
N LYS A 39 2.37 9.68 -19.69
CA LYS A 39 1.24 10.55 -19.27
C LYS A 39 1.11 10.63 -17.74
N ILE A 40 2.26 10.70 -17.06
CA ILE A 40 2.35 10.90 -15.62
C ILE A 40 3.01 12.26 -15.38
N ALA A 41 2.54 12.99 -14.37
CA ALA A 41 3.16 14.22 -13.92
C ALA A 41 4.12 13.96 -12.75
N GLN A 42 4.69 15.01 -12.16
CA GLN A 42 5.57 14.80 -10.99
C GLN A 42 4.79 14.11 -9.87
N THR A 43 5.37 13.05 -9.30
CA THR A 43 4.61 12.16 -8.43
C THR A 43 4.57 12.62 -6.97
N VAL A 44 3.44 12.38 -6.31
CA VAL A 44 3.29 12.38 -4.85
C VAL A 44 3.02 10.95 -4.42
N GLN A 45 3.61 10.47 -3.33
CA GLN A 45 3.64 9.04 -3.00
C GLN A 45 2.83 8.76 -1.74
N LEU A 46 1.95 7.75 -1.81
CA LEU A 46 1.25 7.14 -0.68
C LEU A 46 1.61 5.64 -0.65
N ASP A 47 1.90 5.11 0.54
CA ASP A 47 2.34 3.71 0.76
C ASP A 47 1.69 3.20 2.05
N ASP A 48 1.18 1.97 2.04
CA ASP A 48 0.56 1.37 3.22
C ASP A 48 1.54 0.63 4.15
N TYR A 49 2.75 0.30 3.67
CA TYR A 49 3.75 -0.43 4.43
C TYR A 49 4.16 0.25 5.75
N PRO A 50 4.32 1.58 5.83
CA PRO A 50 4.62 2.22 7.11
C PRO A 50 3.58 1.93 8.20
N TYR A 51 2.31 1.74 7.84
CA TYR A 51 1.26 1.41 8.80
C TYR A 51 1.33 -0.05 9.25
N VAL A 52 1.78 -0.98 8.39
CA VAL A 52 2.11 -2.36 8.77
C VAL A 52 3.20 -2.38 9.86
N ASP A 53 4.25 -1.58 9.70
CA ASP A 53 5.33 -1.45 10.68
C ASP A 53 4.83 -0.85 12.02
N VAL A 54 4.00 0.19 11.95
CA VAL A 54 3.36 0.77 13.14
C VAL A 54 2.51 -0.27 13.87
N MET A 55 1.67 -1.05 13.18
CA MET A 55 0.86 -2.10 13.80
C MET A 55 1.72 -3.13 14.54
N LYS A 56 2.86 -3.54 13.97
CA LYS A 56 3.83 -4.43 14.64
C LYS A 56 4.45 -3.79 15.88
N LYS A 57 4.78 -2.50 15.82
CA LYS A 57 5.32 -1.73 16.96
C LYS A 57 4.28 -1.58 18.07
N VAL A 58 3.01 -1.37 17.73
CA VAL A 58 1.91 -1.34 18.70
C VAL A 58 1.85 -2.67 19.45
N ASP A 59 1.82 -3.79 18.73
CA ASP A 59 1.77 -5.13 19.36
C ASP A 59 2.97 -5.41 20.27
N ALA A 60 4.18 -5.11 19.81
CA ALA A 60 5.39 -5.30 20.60
C ALA A 60 5.40 -4.42 21.86
N ALA A 61 4.97 -3.16 21.73
CA ALA A 61 4.86 -2.24 22.85
C ALA A 61 3.82 -2.72 23.88
N LEU A 62 2.63 -3.11 23.42
CA LEU A 62 1.55 -3.59 24.29
C LEU A 62 1.93 -4.87 25.03
N GLU A 63 2.54 -5.85 24.34
CA GLU A 63 3.06 -7.05 25.00
C GLU A 63 4.09 -6.70 26.07
N SER A 64 5.00 -5.76 25.78
CA SER A 64 6.02 -5.35 26.75
C SER A 64 5.46 -4.58 27.95
N ILE A 65 4.48 -3.68 27.73
CA ILE A 65 3.91 -2.84 28.79
C ILE A 65 3.00 -3.65 29.70
N ILE A 66 2.17 -4.53 29.13
CA ILE A 66 1.17 -5.32 29.87
C ILE A 66 1.78 -6.64 30.37
N GLY A 67 2.84 -7.15 29.73
CA GLY A 67 3.56 -8.36 30.14
C GLY A 67 2.92 -9.66 29.65
N THR A 68 2.13 -9.62 28.57
CA THR A 68 1.49 -10.82 27.99
C THR A 68 1.24 -10.68 26.50
N ALA A 69 1.47 -11.76 25.74
CA ALA A 69 1.17 -11.83 24.32
C ALA A 69 -0.34 -11.65 24.00
N ARG A 70 -1.22 -11.82 24.99
CA ARG A 70 -2.67 -11.52 24.83
C ARG A 70 -2.95 -10.04 24.64
N ALA A 71 -2.01 -9.16 24.95
CA ALA A 71 -2.14 -7.73 24.74
C ALA A 71 -2.01 -7.31 23.27
N ARG A 72 -1.46 -8.18 22.41
CA ARG A 72 -1.34 -7.92 20.98
C ARG A 72 -2.72 -7.83 20.31
N MET A 73 -2.85 -6.87 19.40
CA MET A 73 -4.08 -6.50 18.73
C MET A 73 -4.12 -6.91 17.25
N PHE A 74 -2.98 -6.87 16.56
CA PHE A 74 -2.93 -7.06 15.11
C PHE A 74 -2.38 -8.43 14.71
N TYR A 75 -1.30 -8.88 15.34
CA TYR A 75 -0.58 -10.11 15.01
C TYR A 75 -0.34 -10.98 16.26
N PRO A 76 -0.39 -12.31 16.15
CA PRO A 76 0.06 -13.19 17.25
C PRO A 76 1.58 -13.12 17.45
N HIS A 77 2.31 -12.89 16.37
CA HIS A 77 3.76 -12.74 16.34
C HIS A 77 4.16 -11.86 15.13
N PRO A 78 5.29 -11.13 15.14
CA PRO A 78 5.67 -10.25 14.02
C PRO A 78 5.83 -10.93 12.65
N ASP A 79 6.00 -12.26 12.65
CA ASP A 79 6.20 -13.10 11.46
C ASP A 79 4.96 -13.93 11.06
N GLU A 80 3.83 -13.69 11.71
CA GLU A 80 2.56 -14.39 11.48
C GLU A 80 1.57 -13.51 10.69
N LEU A 81 0.44 -14.10 10.33
CA LEU A 81 -0.70 -13.41 9.70
C LEU A 81 -1.35 -12.44 10.68
N PHE A 82 -2.10 -11.47 10.17
CA PHE A 82 -3.06 -10.72 11.00
C PHE A 82 -4.01 -11.68 11.72
N PHE A 83 -4.44 -11.32 12.93
CA PHE A 83 -5.58 -11.97 13.59
C PHE A 83 -6.83 -11.92 12.71
N HIS A 84 -7.02 -10.77 12.04
CA HIS A 84 -8.18 -10.48 11.21
C HIS A 84 -7.75 -10.03 9.83
N LYS A 85 -8.32 -10.64 8.79
CA LYS A 85 -7.98 -10.28 7.41
C LYS A 85 -8.51 -8.89 7.05
N GLU A 86 -9.50 -8.39 7.79
CA GLU A 86 -10.05 -7.06 7.70
C GLU A 86 -9.01 -5.96 8.01
N ASP A 87 -7.92 -6.28 8.71
CA ASP A 87 -6.85 -5.29 8.92
C ASP A 87 -6.09 -4.94 7.62
N TRP A 88 -6.21 -5.75 6.55
CA TRP A 88 -5.81 -5.34 5.19
C TRP A 88 -6.68 -4.20 4.63
N GLU A 89 -7.95 -4.13 5.03
CA GLU A 89 -8.86 -3.04 4.70
C GLU A 89 -8.57 -1.79 5.54
N THR A 90 -8.20 -1.96 6.82
CA THR A 90 -7.76 -0.86 7.69
C THR A 90 -6.68 -0.01 6.99
N LEU A 91 -5.71 -0.68 6.34
CA LEU A 91 -4.66 -0.03 5.57
C LEU A 91 -5.19 0.79 4.38
N ILE A 92 -6.21 0.29 3.66
CA ILE A 92 -6.85 1.04 2.56
C ILE A 92 -7.57 2.27 3.09
N HIS A 93 -8.22 2.18 4.26
CA HIS A 93 -8.87 3.35 4.88
C HIS A 93 -7.87 4.41 5.32
N LEU A 94 -6.66 4.02 5.74
CA LEU A 94 -5.58 4.98 6.01
C LEU A 94 -5.08 5.67 4.74
N LEU A 95 -4.96 4.94 3.63
CA LEU A 95 -4.65 5.51 2.31
C LEU A 95 -5.73 6.50 1.83
N ASN A 96 -7.01 6.17 2.05
CA ASN A 96 -8.12 7.08 1.77
C ASN A 96 -7.98 8.39 2.56
N GLU A 97 -7.70 8.30 3.87
CA GLU A 97 -7.44 9.48 4.71
C GLU A 97 -6.22 10.28 4.23
N ASP A 98 -5.14 9.62 3.81
CA ASP A 98 -3.97 10.30 3.27
C ASP A 98 -4.26 11.03 1.96
N TYR A 99 -5.03 10.41 1.08
CA TYR A 99 -5.44 11.02 -0.18
C TYR A 99 -6.34 12.24 0.04
N ASP A 100 -7.33 12.14 0.94
CA ASP A 100 -8.21 13.25 1.29
C ASP A 100 -7.41 14.41 1.88
N ASP A 101 -6.43 14.14 2.75
CA ASP A 101 -5.58 15.17 3.34
C ASP A 101 -4.68 15.88 2.30
N LEU A 102 -4.24 15.20 1.23
CA LEU A 102 -3.51 15.86 0.13
C LEU A 102 -4.36 16.90 -0.61
N ILE A 103 -5.69 16.68 -0.67
CA ILE A 103 -6.65 17.55 -1.33
C ILE A 103 -7.10 18.66 -0.38
N ASP A 104 -7.59 18.27 0.79
CA ASP A 104 -8.27 19.15 1.74
C ASP A 104 -7.28 19.94 2.61
N ARG A 105 -6.03 19.44 2.72
CA ARG A 105 -4.89 20.07 3.40
C ARG A 105 -5.22 20.58 4.80
N PRO A 106 -5.66 19.71 5.70
CA PRO A 106 -5.93 20.12 7.06
C PRO A 106 -4.65 20.62 7.73
N ALA A 107 -4.81 21.57 8.65
CA ALA A 107 -3.72 21.98 9.52
C ALA A 107 -3.20 20.78 10.31
N ARG A 108 -1.87 20.73 10.52
CA ARG A 108 -1.25 19.73 11.38
C ARG A 108 -1.88 19.82 12.79
N PRO A 109 -2.40 18.72 13.34
CA PRO A 109 -3.01 18.75 14.66
C PRO A 109 -1.95 18.95 15.74
N GLU A 110 -2.26 19.78 16.75
CA GLU A 110 -1.42 20.02 17.94
C GLU A 110 -1.62 18.92 18.98
N VAL A 111 -1.29 17.69 18.62
CA VAL A 111 -1.41 16.51 19.48
C VAL A 111 -0.14 15.68 19.47
N ASP A 112 -0.01 14.81 20.46
CA ASP A 112 1.03 13.79 20.50
C ASP A 112 0.99 12.90 19.24
N SER A 113 2.12 12.66 18.59
CA SER A 113 2.16 11.88 17.34
C SER A 113 1.79 10.41 17.54
N GLY A 114 2.11 9.83 18.70
CA GLY A 114 1.72 8.47 19.06
C GLY A 114 0.20 8.38 19.22
N ARG A 115 -0.39 9.37 19.90
CA ARG A 115 -1.85 9.50 20.02
C ARG A 115 -2.51 9.68 18.66
N TRP A 116 -2.01 10.60 17.84
CA TRP A 116 -2.52 10.85 16.48
C TRP A 116 -2.59 9.57 15.65
N MET A 117 -1.53 8.76 15.67
CA MET A 117 -1.49 7.52 14.90
C MET A 117 -2.46 6.47 15.47
N CYS A 118 -2.55 6.34 16.79
CA CYS A 118 -3.52 5.44 17.43
C CYS A 118 -4.96 5.84 17.11
N GLU A 119 -5.29 7.13 17.12
CA GLU A 119 -6.60 7.65 16.73
C GLU A 119 -6.93 7.34 15.26
N ARG A 120 -5.94 7.46 14.36
CA ARG A 120 -6.11 7.10 12.94
C ARG A 120 -6.35 5.60 12.75
N LEU A 121 -5.54 4.75 13.39
CA LEU A 121 -5.71 3.30 13.34
C LEU A 121 -7.10 2.91 13.85
N ASP A 122 -7.52 3.48 14.98
CA ASP A 122 -8.81 3.11 15.56
C ASP A 122 -9.99 3.51 14.65
N ARG A 123 -9.96 4.72 14.06
CA ARG A 123 -10.98 5.16 13.10
C ARG A 123 -10.99 4.35 11.81
N ALA A 124 -9.82 4.06 11.25
CA ALA A 124 -9.70 3.28 10.02
C ALA A 124 -10.23 1.86 10.22
N ARG A 125 -9.85 1.23 11.33
CA ARG A 125 -10.28 -0.14 11.66
C ARG A 125 -11.75 -0.22 12.01
N GLU A 126 -12.37 0.85 12.50
CA GLU A 126 -13.82 0.92 12.73
C GLU A 126 -14.64 0.67 11.46
N LYS A 127 -14.18 1.22 10.33
CA LYS A 127 -14.85 1.09 9.03
C LYS A 127 -14.87 -0.34 8.50
N THR A 128 -14.00 -1.20 8.99
CA THR A 128 -13.88 -2.60 8.54
C THR A 128 -14.86 -3.54 9.26
N GLY A 129 -15.37 -3.15 10.43
CA GLY A 129 -16.14 -4.04 11.29
C GLY A 129 -15.29 -5.03 12.11
N ALA A 130 -13.96 -5.00 12.00
CA ALA A 130 -13.03 -5.92 12.70
C ALA A 130 -13.17 -5.92 14.24
N TYR A 131 -13.77 -4.89 14.83
CA TYR A 131 -14.02 -4.81 16.27
C TYR A 131 -15.15 -5.75 16.75
N GLN A 132 -16.05 -6.17 15.87
CA GLN A 132 -17.25 -6.93 16.24
C GLN A 132 -16.98 -8.44 16.40
N THR A 133 -15.79 -8.91 16.02
CA THR A 133 -15.45 -10.35 15.96
C THR A 133 -14.72 -10.88 17.20
N TRP A 134 -14.25 -10.00 18.09
CA TRP A 134 -13.79 -10.39 19.44
C TRP A 134 -14.94 -10.19 20.41
N GLY A 135 -15.33 -11.24 21.12
CA GLY A 135 -16.32 -11.13 22.20
C GLY A 135 -15.94 -10.03 23.18
N GLU A 136 -16.95 -9.31 23.68
CA GLU A 136 -16.79 -8.19 24.61
C GLU A 136 -15.99 -8.63 25.86
N GLY A 137 -14.88 -7.94 26.13
CA GLY A 137 -14.10 -8.08 27.34
C GLY A 137 -13.07 -6.96 27.45
N GLN A 138 -13.03 -6.25 28.57
CA GLN A 138 -12.02 -5.22 28.78
C GLN A 138 -10.62 -5.85 28.87
N ALA A 139 -9.61 -5.17 28.33
CA ALA A 139 -8.21 -5.61 28.45
C ALA A 139 -7.74 -5.72 29.91
N SER A 140 -8.39 -5.01 30.84
CA SER A 140 -8.15 -5.06 32.29
C SER A 140 -8.51 -6.40 32.94
N GLU A 141 -9.31 -7.26 32.29
CA GLU A 141 -9.79 -8.53 32.84
C GLU A 141 -9.23 -9.77 32.11
N GLY A 142 -8.21 -9.58 31.26
CA GLY A 142 -7.60 -10.66 30.48
C GLY A 142 -8.29 -10.96 29.13
N GLY A 143 -9.23 -10.10 28.72
CA GLY A 143 -9.73 -10.00 27.34
C GLY A 143 -8.73 -9.28 26.42
N ARG A 144 -8.98 -9.27 25.10
CA ARG A 144 -8.18 -8.48 24.17
C ARG A 144 -8.90 -7.18 23.87
N ALA A 145 -8.23 -6.05 24.07
CA ALA A 145 -8.79 -4.77 23.66
C ALA A 145 -8.97 -4.77 22.14
N THR A 146 -10.16 -4.36 21.71
CA THR A 146 -10.49 -4.24 20.29
C THR A 146 -10.02 -2.90 19.75
N ARG A 147 -10.13 -1.82 20.52
CA ARG A 147 -9.67 -0.46 20.20
C ARG A 147 -8.46 -0.07 21.05
N ILE A 148 -7.47 0.58 20.45
CA ILE A 148 -6.27 1.08 21.13
C ILE A 148 -6.68 2.09 22.20
N LEU A 149 -7.52 3.07 21.85
CA LEU A 149 -7.91 4.16 22.75
C LEU A 149 -8.81 3.73 23.92
N SER A 150 -9.21 2.46 23.98
CA SER A 150 -9.93 1.89 25.12
C SER A 150 -9.00 1.30 26.19
N LEU A 151 -7.68 1.34 25.98
CA LEU A 151 -6.69 0.91 26.96
C LEU A 151 -6.62 1.88 28.15
N PRO A 152 -6.16 1.43 29.34
CA PRO A 152 -5.96 2.31 30.49
C PRO A 152 -5.00 3.47 30.17
N GLU A 153 -5.25 4.64 30.76
CA GLU A 153 -4.47 5.87 30.50
C GLU A 153 -2.96 5.68 30.67
N GLY A 154 -2.52 5.04 31.77
CA GLY A 154 -1.10 4.77 31.98
C GLY A 154 -0.47 3.78 30.99
N VAL A 155 -1.26 2.95 30.30
CA VAL A 155 -0.80 2.11 29.19
C VAL A 155 -0.68 2.95 27.92
N LEU A 156 -1.67 3.81 27.65
CA LEU A 156 -1.65 4.72 26.50
C LEU A 156 -0.46 5.67 26.54
N GLU A 157 -0.15 6.27 27.69
CA GLU A 157 1.01 7.15 27.85
C GLU A 157 2.32 6.45 27.49
N GLN A 158 2.52 5.22 27.98
CA GLN A 158 3.70 4.41 27.67
C GLN A 158 3.73 4.00 26.20
N LEU A 159 2.59 3.59 25.63
CA LEU A 159 2.46 3.23 24.22
C LEU A 159 2.86 4.41 23.33
N TYR A 160 2.30 5.60 23.59
CA TYR A 160 2.62 6.81 22.84
C TYR A 160 4.11 7.15 22.91
N ALA A 161 4.73 7.01 24.08
CA ALA A 161 6.17 7.22 24.24
C ALA A 161 7.01 6.26 23.38
N VAL A 162 6.62 4.97 23.28
CA VAL A 162 7.31 3.98 22.44
C VAL A 162 7.11 4.24 20.95
N LEU A 163 5.92 4.67 20.53
CA LEU A 163 5.60 4.92 19.12
C LEU A 163 6.19 6.24 18.59
N ARG A 164 6.36 7.24 19.47
CA ARG A 164 6.77 8.61 19.13
C ARG A 164 7.92 8.71 18.12
N PRO A 165 9.04 7.98 18.24
CA PRO A 165 10.14 8.10 17.28
C PRO A 165 9.74 7.76 15.84
N THR A 166 8.82 6.80 15.66
CA THR A 166 8.31 6.43 14.34
C THR A 166 7.18 7.36 13.91
N THR A 167 6.25 7.69 14.80
CA THR A 167 5.07 8.51 14.46
C THR A 167 5.40 9.98 14.24
N ASP A 168 6.46 10.52 14.86
CA ASP A 168 6.96 11.86 14.58
C ASP A 168 7.44 11.99 13.14
N VAL A 169 8.14 10.96 12.63
CA VAL A 169 8.60 10.92 11.23
C VAL A 169 7.40 10.86 10.29
N LEU A 170 6.43 9.97 10.55
CA LEU A 170 5.24 9.83 9.70
C LEU A 170 4.36 11.08 9.70
N MET A 171 4.14 11.68 10.87
CA MET A 171 3.38 12.94 10.96
C MET A 171 4.10 14.06 10.22
N ARG A 172 5.42 14.19 10.38
CA ARG A 172 6.21 15.20 9.67
C ARG A 172 6.16 14.98 8.16
N GLU A 173 6.45 13.77 7.68
CA GLU A 173 6.43 13.43 6.25
C GLU A 173 5.05 13.65 5.63
N LYS A 174 3.98 13.37 6.37
CA LYS A 174 2.63 13.66 5.90
C LYS A 174 2.41 15.16 5.75
N TYR A 175 2.48 15.95 6.83
CA TYR A 175 2.04 17.34 6.82
C TYR A 175 3.05 18.32 6.20
N ASP A 176 4.35 18.07 6.35
CA ASP A 176 5.39 18.99 5.83
C ASP A 176 5.64 18.76 4.31
N CYS A 177 5.21 17.62 3.76
CA CYS A 177 5.40 17.31 2.34
C CYS A 177 4.12 17.45 1.50
N PHE A 178 3.06 18.06 2.03
CA PHE A 178 1.89 18.41 1.22
C PHE A 178 2.31 19.36 0.09
N PRO A 179 2.06 19.02 -1.19
CA PRO A 179 2.36 19.92 -2.29
C PRO A 179 1.42 21.14 -2.25
N GLU A 180 1.90 22.30 -2.73
CA GLU A 180 1.08 23.50 -2.87
C GLU A 180 -0.12 23.30 -3.81
N THR A 181 -0.04 22.36 -4.75
CA THR A 181 -1.13 21.98 -5.65
C THR A 181 -0.96 20.55 -6.18
N LEU A 182 -2.09 19.92 -6.51
CA LEU A 182 -2.15 18.64 -7.22
C LEU A 182 -2.41 18.81 -8.73
N GLU A 183 -2.62 20.03 -9.22
CA GLU A 183 -3.01 20.30 -10.63
C GLU A 183 -2.01 19.75 -11.66
N ASP A 184 -0.73 19.64 -11.29
CA ASP A 184 0.35 19.10 -12.12
C ASP A 184 1.05 17.92 -11.43
N LYS A 185 0.30 17.11 -10.70
CA LYS A 185 0.81 15.97 -9.94
C LYS A 185 0.03 14.70 -10.22
N THR A 186 0.75 13.60 -10.32
CA THR A 186 0.15 12.26 -10.23
C THR A 186 0.31 11.76 -8.80
N VAL A 187 -0.80 11.43 -8.13
CA VAL A 187 -0.72 10.72 -6.85
C VAL A 187 -0.48 9.24 -7.15
N VAL A 188 0.64 8.71 -6.69
CA VAL A 188 0.97 7.28 -6.79
C VAL A 188 0.61 6.63 -5.46
N ILE A 189 -0.25 5.63 -5.49
CA ILE A 189 -0.67 4.87 -4.32
C ILE A 189 -0.13 3.45 -4.46
N GLU A 190 0.80 3.07 -3.58
CA GLU A 190 1.45 1.76 -3.57
C GLU A 190 0.80 0.85 -2.53
N PHE A 191 0.39 -0.35 -2.94
CA PHE A 191 0.01 -1.42 -2.01
C PHE A 191 0.06 -2.82 -2.65
N ALA A 192 0.17 -3.85 -1.82
CA ALA A 192 0.21 -5.26 -2.23
C ALA A 192 -0.99 -6.04 -1.70
N ARG A 193 -1.71 -6.77 -2.56
CA ARG A 193 -2.87 -7.59 -2.17
C ARG A 193 -2.85 -8.91 -2.94
N GLY A 194 -3.55 -9.91 -2.39
CA GLY A 194 -3.59 -11.26 -2.95
C GLY A 194 -4.51 -12.15 -2.14
N GLY A 195 -4.35 -13.46 -2.30
CA GLY A 195 -5.05 -14.48 -1.53
C GLY A 195 -4.16 -15.68 -1.21
N SER A 196 -4.70 -16.64 -0.47
CA SER A 196 -3.96 -17.84 -0.06
C SER A 196 -3.63 -18.71 -1.26
N GLN A 197 -2.47 -19.38 -1.22
CA GLN A 197 -2.05 -20.29 -2.26
C GLN A 197 -3.11 -21.38 -2.51
N GLY A 198 -3.45 -21.60 -3.77
CA GLY A 198 -4.48 -22.56 -4.16
C GLY A 198 -5.92 -22.08 -4.00
N SER A 199 -6.15 -20.80 -3.67
CA SER A 199 -7.50 -20.22 -3.70
C SER A 199 -8.05 -20.21 -5.13
N GLU A 200 -9.35 -20.48 -5.25
CA GLU A 200 -10.10 -20.35 -6.50
C GLU A 200 -10.60 -18.91 -6.69
N MET A 201 -10.86 -18.53 -7.93
CA MET A 201 -11.46 -17.24 -8.27
C MET A 201 -13.00 -17.30 -8.29
N PRO A 202 -13.72 -16.25 -7.88
CA PRO A 202 -13.19 -15.01 -7.29
C PRO A 202 -12.62 -15.22 -5.89
N LEU A 203 -11.58 -14.44 -5.54
CA LEU A 203 -11.09 -14.40 -4.17
C LEU A 203 -12.19 -13.87 -3.24
N LYS A 204 -12.29 -14.46 -2.05
CA LYS A 204 -13.31 -14.08 -1.08
C LYS A 204 -12.89 -12.84 -0.29
N PRO A 205 -13.79 -11.88 -0.04
CA PRO A 205 -13.55 -10.79 0.90
C PRO A 205 -13.00 -11.30 2.25
N PRO A 206 -12.06 -10.57 2.87
CA PRO A 206 -11.50 -9.29 2.45
C PRO A 206 -10.22 -9.43 1.58
N MET A 207 -10.03 -10.55 0.88
CA MET A 207 -8.82 -10.83 0.11
C MET A 207 -8.92 -10.34 -1.35
N GLY A 208 -7.77 -10.16 -2.00
CA GLY A 208 -7.67 -9.81 -3.42
C GLY A 208 -7.71 -8.32 -3.73
N TYR A 209 -7.34 -7.99 -4.97
CA TYR A 209 -7.44 -6.64 -5.51
C TYR A 209 -8.89 -6.23 -5.76
N GLU A 210 -9.79 -7.16 -6.08
CA GLU A 210 -11.22 -6.83 -6.25
C GLU A 210 -11.78 -6.16 -4.99
N TYR A 211 -11.58 -6.80 -3.85
CA TYR A 211 -12.01 -6.29 -2.56
C TYR A 211 -11.27 -4.99 -2.21
N SER A 212 -9.95 -4.97 -2.39
CA SER A 212 -9.13 -3.82 -1.98
C SER A 212 -9.44 -2.58 -2.81
N PHE A 213 -9.63 -2.70 -4.13
CA PHE A 213 -10.07 -1.60 -4.98
C PHE A 213 -11.47 -1.11 -4.59
N SER A 214 -12.39 -2.02 -4.21
CA SER A 214 -13.73 -1.62 -3.76
C SER A 214 -13.69 -0.74 -2.49
N CYS A 215 -12.64 -0.88 -1.67
CA CYS A 215 -12.49 -0.12 -0.44
C CYS A 215 -11.85 1.26 -0.65
N LEU A 216 -11.31 1.56 -1.84
CA LEU A 216 -10.82 2.89 -2.16
C LEU A 216 -11.98 3.89 -2.27
N SER A 217 -11.74 5.14 -1.89
CA SER A 217 -12.76 6.19 -1.95
C SER A 217 -13.15 6.51 -3.41
N ASP A 218 -14.39 6.95 -3.62
CA ASP A 218 -14.85 7.43 -4.93
C ASP A 218 -13.94 8.54 -5.49
N ARG A 219 -13.32 9.35 -4.62
CA ARG A 219 -12.36 10.39 -5.01
C ARG A 219 -11.10 9.81 -5.64
N ILE A 220 -10.57 8.70 -5.11
CA ILE A 220 -9.45 7.98 -5.71
C ILE A 220 -9.89 7.31 -7.00
N LEU A 221 -10.99 6.55 -6.96
CA LEU A 221 -11.47 5.74 -8.07
C LEU A 221 -11.85 6.57 -9.31
N SER A 222 -12.31 7.80 -9.13
CA SER A 222 -12.75 8.68 -10.22
C SER A 222 -11.64 9.13 -11.19
N GLY A 223 -10.36 9.00 -10.80
CA GLY A 223 -9.21 9.38 -11.62
C GLY A 223 -8.07 8.35 -11.54
N ALA A 224 -8.39 7.10 -11.18
CA ALA A 224 -7.41 6.05 -11.00
C ALA A 224 -7.07 5.32 -12.31
N ALA A 225 -5.80 4.96 -12.45
CA ALA A 225 -5.30 3.94 -13.37
C ALA A 225 -4.40 2.97 -12.59
N VAL A 226 -4.35 1.70 -12.98
CA VAL A 226 -3.56 0.67 -12.30
C VAL A 226 -2.37 0.27 -13.17
N LEU A 227 -1.18 0.38 -12.60
CA LEU A 227 0.02 -0.27 -13.10
C LEU A 227 0.31 -1.49 -12.22
N TYR A 228 0.06 -2.68 -12.75
CA TYR A 228 0.34 -3.93 -12.03
C TYR A 228 1.73 -4.46 -12.42
N VAL A 229 2.68 -4.47 -11.48
CA VAL A 229 4.01 -5.06 -11.68
C VAL A 229 3.89 -6.58 -11.54
N TRP A 230 3.91 -7.26 -12.68
CA TRP A 230 3.56 -8.67 -12.76
C TRP A 230 4.79 -9.59 -12.67
N VAL A 231 4.74 -10.49 -11.71
CA VAL A 231 5.59 -11.67 -11.59
C VAL A 231 4.71 -12.85 -11.19
N THR A 232 5.20 -14.09 -11.29
CA THR A 232 4.48 -15.23 -10.69
C THR A 232 4.60 -15.22 -9.16
N PRO A 233 3.66 -15.82 -8.40
CA PRO A 233 3.78 -15.97 -6.95
C PRO A 233 5.08 -16.68 -6.52
N GLU A 234 5.56 -17.66 -7.30
CA GLU A 234 6.84 -18.34 -7.08
C GLU A 234 8.01 -17.36 -7.20
N MET A 235 8.02 -16.53 -8.24
CA MET A 235 9.07 -15.54 -8.45
C MET A 235 9.02 -14.44 -7.38
N SER A 236 7.83 -13.96 -7.01
CA SER A 236 7.63 -13.03 -5.89
C SER A 236 8.27 -13.58 -4.60
N ARG A 237 8.02 -14.85 -4.28
CA ARG A 237 8.65 -15.54 -3.14
C ARG A 237 10.16 -15.63 -3.26
N ALA A 238 10.69 -16.04 -4.41
CA ALA A 238 12.12 -16.14 -4.64
C ALA A 238 12.82 -14.78 -4.48
N LYS A 239 12.25 -13.71 -5.07
CA LYS A 239 12.76 -12.34 -4.95
C LYS A 239 12.70 -11.84 -3.51
N ASN A 240 11.66 -12.20 -2.76
CA ASN A 240 11.52 -11.84 -1.35
C ASN A 240 12.62 -12.48 -0.49
N ILE A 241 12.94 -13.77 -0.72
CA ILE A 241 14.03 -14.46 -0.05
C ILE A 241 15.38 -13.80 -0.37
N ALA A 242 15.64 -13.51 -1.65
CA ALA A 242 16.87 -12.83 -2.07
C ALA A 242 17.03 -11.45 -1.42
N ARG A 243 15.96 -10.64 -1.41
CA ARG A 243 15.95 -9.31 -0.75
C ARG A 243 16.23 -9.41 0.75
N ALA A 244 15.70 -10.43 1.43
CA ALA A 244 15.98 -10.64 2.85
C ALA A 244 17.45 -11.02 3.13
N GLN A 245 18.10 -11.71 2.20
CA GLN A 245 19.50 -12.13 2.30
C GLN A 245 20.51 -11.01 1.98
N GLU A 246 20.13 -10.03 1.16
CA GLU A 246 20.98 -8.89 0.74
C GLU A 246 21.33 -7.91 1.90
N LYS A 247 20.80 -8.12 3.12
CA LYS A 247 21.00 -7.15 4.23
C LYS A 247 22.30 -7.29 5.02
N ALA A 248 23.11 -6.23 4.92
CA ALA A 248 23.96 -5.68 5.99
C ALA A 248 24.05 -4.15 5.87
N GLY A 249 23.45 -3.41 6.81
CA GLY A 249 23.76 -2.00 7.13
C GLY A 249 23.15 -0.90 6.25
N ASP A 250 22.06 -0.27 6.69
CA ASP A 250 21.82 1.18 6.51
C ASP A 250 20.63 1.69 7.34
N ALA A 251 20.63 2.99 7.66
CA ALA A 251 19.66 3.66 8.54
C ALA A 251 18.28 3.91 7.88
N ALA A 252 17.21 3.82 8.68
CA ALA A 252 15.82 3.80 8.21
C ALA A 252 15.22 5.21 7.95
N THR A 253 14.60 5.37 6.78
CA THR A 253 13.60 6.36 6.37
C THR A 253 12.30 5.60 6.00
N SER A 254 11.13 6.24 5.87
CA SER A 254 9.90 5.54 5.44
C SER A 254 10.03 4.87 4.07
N ALA A 255 10.68 5.55 3.12
CA ALA A 255 11.04 4.97 1.83
C ALA A 255 12.04 3.79 1.93
N ASN A 256 12.92 3.79 2.94
CA ASN A 256 13.82 2.68 3.22
C ASN A 256 13.14 1.54 4.02
N LEU A 257 11.99 1.76 4.65
CA LEU A 257 11.25 0.70 5.36
C LEU A 257 10.64 -0.30 4.35
N SER A 258 10.04 0.15 3.24
CA SER A 258 9.47 -0.75 2.23
C SER A 258 10.52 -1.42 1.33
N LEU A 259 11.65 -0.74 1.07
CA LEU A 259 12.76 -1.30 0.27
C LEU A 259 13.48 -2.46 0.97
N ASN A 260 13.44 -2.47 2.31
CA ASN A 260 14.36 -3.30 3.06
C ASN A 260 13.68 -4.51 3.72
N HIS A 261 12.39 -4.61 3.97
CA HIS A 261 11.87 -5.77 4.72
C HIS A 261 11.43 -6.94 3.83
N GLY A 262 11.91 -8.14 4.15
CA GLY A 262 11.34 -9.39 3.63
C GLY A 262 10.02 -9.71 4.33
N VAL A 263 9.06 -10.22 3.57
CA VAL A 263 7.77 -10.70 4.08
C VAL A 263 7.92 -12.14 4.58
N PRO A 264 7.36 -12.50 5.75
CA PRO A 264 7.43 -13.87 6.27
C PRO A 264 6.84 -14.89 5.29
N GLU A 265 7.41 -16.10 5.24
CA GLU A 265 6.99 -17.14 4.31
C GLU A 265 5.50 -17.50 4.45
N ILE A 266 4.99 -17.61 5.68
CA ILE A 266 3.57 -17.88 5.92
C ILE A 266 2.66 -16.79 5.32
N VAL A 267 3.06 -15.52 5.41
CA VAL A 267 2.33 -14.39 4.83
C VAL A 267 2.41 -14.45 3.30
N MET A 268 3.58 -14.75 2.74
CA MET A 268 3.73 -14.94 1.29
C MET A 268 2.84 -16.06 0.75
N LEU A 269 2.64 -17.13 1.52
CA LEU A 269 1.80 -18.27 1.13
C LEU A 269 0.31 -18.01 1.33
N GLN A 270 -0.07 -17.37 2.43
CA GLN A 270 -1.47 -17.30 2.87
C GLN A 270 -2.16 -15.98 2.50
N ASP A 271 -1.41 -14.89 2.27
CA ASP A 271 -1.97 -13.59 1.85
C ASP A 271 -1.57 -13.20 0.42
N TYR A 272 -0.51 -13.81 -0.12
CA TYR A 272 0.08 -13.46 -1.42
C TYR A 272 0.39 -14.68 -2.30
N GLY A 273 -0.22 -15.83 -2.00
CA GLY A 273 0.01 -17.07 -2.73
C GLY A 273 -0.60 -17.08 -4.14
N VAL A 274 -1.59 -16.21 -4.38
CA VAL A 274 -2.21 -15.90 -5.69
C VAL A 274 -2.63 -14.43 -5.73
N ASP A 275 -2.88 -13.89 -6.93
CA ASP A 275 -3.59 -12.63 -7.17
C ASP A 275 -4.78 -12.85 -8.11
N ASP A 276 -5.70 -11.88 -8.18
CA ASP A 276 -6.94 -11.90 -8.96
C ASP A 276 -6.91 -10.95 -10.18
N ILE A 277 -5.75 -10.41 -10.57
CA ILE A 277 -5.68 -9.39 -11.64
C ILE A 277 -6.10 -9.94 -13.00
N GLU A 278 -5.63 -11.14 -13.38
CA GLU A 278 -6.05 -11.77 -14.64
C GLU A 278 -7.56 -12.01 -14.65
N TYR A 279 -8.09 -12.55 -13.55
CA TYR A 279 -9.53 -12.78 -13.40
C TYR A 279 -10.33 -11.48 -13.55
N LEU A 280 -9.87 -10.37 -12.95
CA LEU A 280 -10.54 -9.08 -13.06
C LEU A 280 -10.50 -8.49 -14.48
N LEU A 281 -9.40 -8.66 -15.19
CA LEU A 281 -9.28 -8.26 -16.60
C LEU A 281 -10.24 -9.07 -17.50
N GLU A 282 -10.34 -10.39 -17.30
CA GLU A 282 -11.25 -11.25 -18.06
C GLU A 282 -12.73 -10.92 -17.79
N LYS A 283 -13.05 -10.53 -16.55
CA LYS A 283 -14.43 -10.28 -16.11
C LYS A 283 -14.95 -8.87 -16.39
N SER A 284 -14.07 -7.89 -16.59
CA SER A 284 -14.47 -6.49 -16.72
C SER A 284 -15.37 -6.21 -17.93
N GLY A 285 -15.23 -7.01 -19.01
CA GLY A 285 -15.88 -6.74 -20.28
C GLY A 285 -15.37 -5.48 -20.99
N VAL A 286 -14.30 -4.85 -20.48
CA VAL A 286 -13.67 -3.65 -21.03
C VAL A 286 -12.18 -3.93 -21.21
N ALA A 287 -11.67 -3.79 -22.44
CA ALA A 287 -10.26 -4.03 -22.73
C ALA A 287 -9.36 -3.14 -21.86
N ASN A 288 -8.27 -3.72 -21.33
CA ASN A 288 -7.28 -3.03 -20.50
C ASN A 288 -7.88 -2.25 -19.32
N ALA A 289 -8.94 -2.78 -18.71
CA ALA A 289 -9.55 -2.18 -17.54
C ALA A 289 -10.17 -3.24 -16.63
N VAL A 290 -10.38 -2.87 -15.36
CA VAL A 290 -11.15 -3.63 -14.38
C VAL A 290 -12.43 -2.87 -14.03
N MET A 291 -13.47 -3.59 -13.64
CA MET A 291 -14.71 -3.00 -13.16
C MET A 291 -14.90 -3.30 -11.68
N VAL A 292 -15.06 -2.26 -10.87
CA VAL A 292 -15.15 -2.37 -9.42
C VAL A 292 -16.30 -1.50 -8.91
N ALA A 293 -17.14 -2.05 -8.04
CA ALA A 293 -18.15 -1.26 -7.33
C ALA A 293 -17.55 -0.73 -6.03
N SER A 294 -17.62 0.59 -5.81
CA SER A 294 -17.20 1.20 -4.55
C SER A 294 -18.02 0.64 -3.38
N LYS A 295 -17.36 0.18 -2.33
CA LYS A 295 -17.99 -0.25 -1.08
C LYS A 295 -18.68 0.91 -0.37
N ALA A 296 -18.18 2.14 -0.56
CA ALA A 296 -18.70 3.33 0.11
C ALA A 296 -20.00 3.83 -0.54
N SER A 297 -20.09 3.87 -1.87
CA SER A 297 -21.22 4.45 -2.59
C SER A 297 -22.06 3.46 -3.41
N GLY A 298 -21.56 2.24 -3.59
CA GLY A 298 -22.13 1.26 -4.52
C GLY A 298 -21.94 1.62 -6.00
N ARG A 299 -21.29 2.75 -6.30
CA ARG A 299 -21.09 3.23 -7.67
C ARG A 299 -20.07 2.33 -8.40
N PRO A 300 -20.37 1.90 -9.64
CA PRO A 300 -19.38 1.20 -10.46
C PRO A 300 -18.36 2.17 -11.04
N PHE A 301 -17.10 1.73 -11.05
CA PHE A 301 -15.97 2.40 -11.68
C PHE A 301 -15.30 1.46 -12.67
N VAL A 302 -14.94 2.00 -13.83
CA VAL A 302 -14.07 1.34 -14.80
C VAL A 302 -12.68 1.95 -14.61
N ILE A 303 -11.71 1.12 -14.23
CA ILE A 303 -10.36 1.56 -13.89
C ILE A 303 -9.41 0.98 -14.95
N PRO A 304 -8.75 1.80 -15.78
CA PRO A 304 -7.70 1.33 -16.68
C PRO A 304 -6.67 0.52 -15.91
N LEU A 305 -6.26 -0.62 -16.46
CA LEU A 305 -5.26 -1.50 -15.87
C LEU A 305 -4.34 -2.03 -16.96
N SER A 306 -3.04 -1.91 -16.71
CA SER A 306 -2.01 -2.52 -17.54
C SER A 306 -1.04 -3.29 -16.68
N ARG A 307 -0.53 -4.39 -17.23
CA ARG A 307 0.46 -5.25 -16.58
C ARG A 307 1.84 -4.92 -17.13
N PHE A 308 2.73 -4.50 -16.24
CA PHE A 308 4.14 -4.43 -16.52
C PHE A 308 4.76 -5.81 -16.26
N ASP A 309 5.10 -6.52 -17.34
CA ASP A 309 5.65 -7.87 -17.26
C ASP A 309 7.09 -7.85 -16.76
N ASN A 310 7.28 -8.26 -15.50
CA ASN A 310 8.57 -8.29 -14.83
C ASN A 310 9.06 -9.72 -14.58
N ARG A 311 8.54 -10.71 -15.33
CA ARG A 311 8.91 -12.13 -15.16
C ARG A 311 10.35 -12.45 -15.59
N GLU A 312 10.96 -11.61 -16.41
CA GLU A 312 12.41 -11.66 -16.74
C GLU A 312 13.28 -10.79 -15.82
N ASP A 313 12.71 -10.26 -14.74
CA ASP A 313 13.31 -9.29 -13.82
C ASP A 313 13.98 -8.10 -14.52
N LEU A 314 13.16 -7.09 -14.80
CA LEU A 314 13.57 -5.82 -15.39
C LEU A 314 13.80 -4.73 -14.34
N THR A 315 13.72 -5.04 -13.04
CA THR A 315 13.60 -4.02 -11.98
C THR A 315 14.69 -4.11 -10.93
N THR A 316 15.21 -5.30 -10.63
CA THR A 316 16.16 -5.48 -9.51
C THR A 316 17.42 -4.62 -9.64
N PHE A 317 17.90 -4.33 -10.86
CA PHE A 317 19.05 -3.44 -11.08
C PHE A 317 18.87 -2.07 -10.43
N ALA A 318 17.62 -1.56 -10.37
CA ALA A 318 17.31 -0.25 -9.84
C ALA A 318 17.49 -0.16 -8.31
N ARG A 319 17.77 -1.26 -7.60
CA ARG A 319 18.17 -1.22 -6.18
C ARG A 319 19.50 -0.47 -5.99
N SER A 320 20.44 -0.64 -6.92
CA SER A 320 21.73 0.07 -6.92
C SER A 320 21.57 1.59 -7.11
N PRO A 321 22.56 2.42 -6.72
CA PRO A 321 22.60 3.83 -7.06
C PRO A 321 22.43 4.07 -8.57
N GLN A 322 21.72 5.13 -8.97
CA GLN A 322 21.42 5.40 -10.38
C GLN A 322 22.66 5.49 -11.28
N VAL A 323 23.78 5.96 -10.72
CA VAL A 323 25.06 6.06 -11.44
C VAL A 323 25.66 4.70 -11.85
N GLU A 324 25.18 3.60 -11.25
CA GLU A 324 25.62 2.23 -11.53
C GLU A 324 24.71 1.50 -12.52
N TRP A 325 23.60 2.13 -12.95
CA TRP A 325 22.64 1.48 -13.85
C TRP A 325 23.24 1.29 -15.24
N ALA A 326 23.30 0.03 -15.70
CA ALA A 326 23.74 -0.28 -17.04
C ALA A 326 22.74 0.28 -18.07
N LYS A 327 23.27 0.82 -19.18
CA LYS A 327 22.45 1.36 -20.27
C LYS A 327 21.44 0.34 -20.79
N ASP A 328 21.85 -0.91 -20.96
CA ASP A 328 20.99 -1.97 -21.49
C ASP A 328 19.81 -2.27 -20.54
N ASP A 329 20.02 -2.22 -19.23
CA ASP A 329 18.94 -2.40 -18.25
C ASP A 329 17.94 -1.24 -18.29
N VAL A 330 18.45 -0.01 -18.38
CA VAL A 330 17.63 1.21 -18.53
C VAL A 330 16.81 1.18 -19.83
N ASP A 331 17.42 0.78 -20.94
CA ASP A 331 16.74 0.71 -22.23
C ASP A 331 15.66 -0.40 -22.22
N ARG A 332 15.93 -1.55 -21.60
CA ARG A 332 14.96 -2.67 -21.48
C ARG A 332 13.75 -2.29 -20.63
N ILE A 333 13.95 -1.74 -19.44
CA ILE A 333 12.82 -1.33 -18.58
C ILE A 333 12.03 -0.19 -19.22
N ARG A 334 12.69 0.76 -19.90
CA ARG A 334 12.03 1.86 -20.62
C ARG A 334 11.13 1.32 -21.73
N ALA A 335 11.63 0.43 -22.58
CA ALA A 335 10.84 -0.17 -23.65
C ALA A 335 9.62 -0.94 -23.13
N ALA A 336 9.79 -1.69 -22.03
CA ALA A 336 8.71 -2.41 -21.37
C ALA A 336 7.66 -1.45 -20.76
N PHE A 337 8.08 -0.33 -20.17
CA PHE A 337 7.15 0.69 -19.70
C PHE A 337 6.43 1.39 -20.84
N GLU A 338 7.12 1.78 -21.91
CA GLU A 338 6.49 2.45 -23.07
C GLU A 338 5.39 1.58 -23.67
N HIS A 339 5.63 0.27 -23.78
CA HIS A 339 4.61 -0.68 -24.20
C HIS A 339 3.42 -0.75 -23.23
N CYS A 340 3.69 -0.87 -21.93
CA CYS A 340 2.66 -0.99 -20.89
C CYS A 340 1.80 0.27 -20.75
N PHE A 341 2.43 1.44 -20.78
CA PHE A 341 1.77 2.74 -20.67
C PHE A 341 1.02 3.15 -21.93
N GLY A 342 1.42 2.69 -23.12
CA GLY A 342 0.67 2.96 -24.35
C GLY A 342 -0.81 2.57 -24.21
N GLY A 343 -1.07 1.29 -23.89
CA GLY A 343 -2.44 0.81 -23.68
C GLY A 343 -3.14 1.41 -22.46
N LEU A 344 -2.40 1.67 -21.37
CA LEU A 344 -2.97 2.26 -20.15
C LEU A 344 -3.47 3.68 -20.40
N THR A 345 -2.67 4.49 -21.09
CA THR A 345 -2.93 5.91 -21.30
C THR A 345 -3.99 6.14 -22.36
N GLU A 346 -4.02 5.32 -23.42
CA GLU A 346 -5.12 5.30 -24.39
C GLU A 346 -6.47 5.06 -23.70
N GLN A 347 -6.55 4.02 -22.85
CA GLN A 347 -7.77 3.68 -22.13
C GLN A 347 -8.14 4.76 -21.09
N TYR A 348 -7.17 5.33 -20.39
CA TYR A 348 -7.41 6.42 -19.46
C TYR A 348 -7.96 7.67 -20.15
N THR A 349 -7.36 8.09 -21.28
CA THR A 349 -7.87 9.22 -22.06
C THR A 349 -9.28 8.95 -22.61
N ALA A 350 -9.59 7.72 -23.01
CA ALA A 350 -10.93 7.38 -23.49
C ALA A 350 -12.01 7.49 -22.39
N LEU A 351 -11.65 7.28 -21.11
CA LEU A 351 -12.58 7.33 -19.98
C LEU A 351 -12.68 8.72 -19.31
N HIS A 352 -11.59 9.50 -19.31
CA HIS A 352 -11.46 10.74 -18.54
C HIS A 352 -11.21 12.01 -19.40
N GLY A 353 -11.02 11.84 -20.71
CA GLY A 353 -10.69 12.90 -21.67
C GLY A 353 -11.87 13.69 -22.23
#